data_AF-A0A255TLM1-F1
#
_entry.id   AF-A0A255TLM1-F1
#
_cell.length_a   1.000
_cell.length_b   1.000
_cell.length_c   1.000
_cell.angle_alpha   90.00
_cell.angle_beta   90.00
_cell.angle_gamma   90.00
#
_symmetry.space_group_name_H-M   'P 1'
#
loop_
_entity.id
_entity.type
_entity.pdbx_description
1 polymer ?
#
loop_
_entity_poly.entity_id
_entity_poly.type
_entity_poly.pdbx_seq_one_letter_code
_entity_poly.pdbx_strand_id
1 'polypeptide(L)'
;MAKEFIIAIELGSSKITGVAGKKNLDGSISILAVAQEDSSACIRKGVVYNHDRTVQCLTNIVNKLEHSLKSKIAGVYVCGGGQSIRSVKNVIVKDLEEGAIVRQDMIDELMDANRSMDYPEQEIIDAITQEYKVDNQLQLDPAGIQCKHLEGNFLNILWRKKFYYACNECFKSAGINIVEMYLAPLVLADSVLTESEKRSGCMLVDLGAETTTVSVYYKNILRHIAVIPLGSNNITKDIASLQIDEERAEEMKLEYGCAYTNNADIDNTLELAVGDGRKIESRRFIEIVESRMEEIIRNVWYQMPNEFSDKMLGGIILTGGGSNMRNIVEAFHTFTPIEKIRVAKFVNGVINANQPEITAHDGRMNTVLGLLERGNENCAGKDFNDSLFAPEDEGYTTTEKPKEPHQPGKGIIQTPEEKAAAEEAKRKKEEEEELKRQREAEEERKKERENSFWHRNKAKLKNFFSQIITEEE
;
A
#
# COMPACT_ATOMS: atom_id res chain seq x y z
N MET A 1 24.39 13.79 21.97
CA MET A 1 24.21 12.70 20.98
C MET A 1 23.11 13.13 20.04
N ALA A 2 23.27 12.95 18.73
CA ALA A 2 22.18 13.21 17.79
C ALA A 2 20.98 12.33 18.19
N LYS A 3 19.79 12.92 18.23
CA LYS A 3 18.57 12.15 18.46
C LYS A 3 18.33 11.24 17.27
N GLU A 4 17.78 10.08 17.56
CA GLU A 4 17.49 9.06 16.57
C GLU A 4 16.08 8.55 16.83
N PHE A 5 15.18 8.87 15.92
CA PHE A 5 13.80 8.43 15.94
C PHE A 5 13.21 8.41 14.54
N ILE A 6 12.19 7.59 14.36
CA ILE A 6 11.36 7.48 13.17
C ILE A 6 10.00 8.08 13.53
N ILE A 7 9.41 8.82 12.58
CA ILE A 7 8.04 9.34 12.70
C ILE A 7 7.15 8.61 11.70
N ALA A 8 6.08 8.00 12.18
CA ALA A 8 5.05 7.35 11.39
C ALA A 8 3.73 8.11 11.55
N ILE A 9 3.09 8.50 10.45
CA ILE A 9 1.78 9.16 10.43
C ILE A 9 0.79 8.31 9.63
N GLU A 10 -0.32 7.95 10.26
CA GLU A 10 -1.45 7.25 9.64
C GLU A 10 -2.64 8.22 9.46
N LEU A 11 -3.12 8.33 8.22
CA LEU A 11 -4.32 9.09 7.87
C LEU A 11 -5.59 8.22 7.97
N GLY A 12 -6.16 8.10 9.18
CA GLY A 12 -7.43 7.42 9.41
C GLY A 12 -8.64 8.34 9.24
N SER A 13 -9.84 7.78 9.02
CA SER A 13 -11.10 8.56 8.93
C SER A 13 -11.71 8.95 10.27
N SER A 14 -11.36 8.21 11.35
CA SER A 14 -11.75 8.59 12.71
C SER A 14 -10.70 9.46 13.38
N LYS A 15 -9.42 9.21 13.11
CA LYS A 15 -8.32 10.00 13.64
C LYS A 15 -7.11 9.97 12.72
N ILE A 16 -6.32 11.04 12.72
CA ILE A 16 -4.94 11.01 12.25
C ILE A 16 -4.07 10.68 13.45
N THR A 17 -3.16 9.71 13.28
CA THR A 17 -2.29 9.23 14.36
C THR A 17 -0.84 9.39 13.96
N GLY A 18 -0.07 10.11 14.76
CA GLY A 18 1.38 10.22 14.65
C GLY A 18 2.07 9.47 15.80
N VAL A 19 3.06 8.65 15.48
CA VAL A 19 3.87 7.90 16.46
C VAL A 19 5.34 8.16 16.18
N ALA A 20 6.07 8.49 17.23
CA ALA A 20 7.52 8.57 17.23
C ALA A 20 8.11 7.36 17.95
N GLY A 21 9.06 6.68 17.33
CA GLY A 21 9.73 5.54 17.96
C GLY A 21 11.19 5.41 17.57
N LYS A 22 11.94 4.66 18.38
CA LYS A 22 13.34 4.35 18.17
C LYS A 22 13.53 2.85 18.00
N LYS A 23 14.14 2.44 16.89
CA LYS A 23 14.59 1.06 16.69
C LYS A 23 15.83 0.80 17.54
N ASN A 24 15.78 -0.27 18.32
CA ASN A 24 16.89 -0.74 19.13
C ASN A 24 17.73 -1.76 18.34
N LEU A 25 18.95 -2.01 18.79
CA LEU A 25 19.88 -2.95 18.14
C LEU A 25 19.39 -4.40 18.15
N ASP A 26 18.49 -4.75 19.08
CA ASP A 26 17.87 -6.07 19.20
C ASP A 26 16.64 -6.25 18.27
N GLY A 27 16.31 -5.23 17.48
CA GLY A 27 15.15 -5.21 16.59
C GLY A 27 13.84 -4.77 17.25
N SER A 28 13.81 -4.55 18.57
CA SER A 28 12.64 -3.98 19.25
C SER A 28 12.48 -2.48 18.96
N ILE A 29 11.27 -1.96 19.12
CA ILE A 29 10.98 -0.53 18.92
C ILE A 29 10.50 0.08 20.22
N SER A 30 11.18 1.12 20.69
CA SER A 30 10.77 1.90 21.85
C SER A 30 9.92 3.09 21.40
N ILE A 31 8.68 3.20 21.90
CA ILE A 31 7.79 4.32 21.60
C ILE A 31 8.17 5.53 22.46
N LEU A 32 8.45 6.64 21.79
CA LEU A 32 8.89 7.89 22.42
C LEU A 32 7.72 8.85 22.63
N ALA A 33 6.84 8.99 21.64
CA ALA A 33 5.70 9.89 21.69
C ALA A 33 4.56 9.41 20.78
N VAL A 34 3.34 9.78 21.15
CA VAL A 34 2.11 9.54 20.37
C VAL A 34 1.33 10.85 20.33
N ALA A 35 0.77 11.19 19.17
CA ALA A 35 -0.13 12.32 18.99
C ALA A 35 -1.32 11.88 18.12
N GLN A 36 -2.51 12.33 18.48
CA GLN A 36 -3.76 12.03 17.76
C GLN A 36 -4.58 13.30 17.61
N GLU A 37 -5.27 13.41 16.48
CA GLU A 37 -6.26 14.44 16.18
C GLU A 37 -7.51 13.77 15.60
N ASP A 38 -8.70 14.23 15.97
CA ASP A 38 -9.93 13.82 15.30
C ASP A 38 -9.89 14.24 13.84
N SER A 39 -10.29 13.33 12.95
CA SER A 39 -10.24 13.56 11.50
C SER A 39 -11.59 13.46 10.81
N SER A 40 -12.67 13.30 11.57
CA SER A 40 -14.04 13.17 11.06
C SER A 40 -14.45 14.34 10.15
N ALA A 41 -13.92 15.54 10.42
CA ALA A 41 -14.18 16.76 9.66
C ALA A 41 -13.33 16.90 8.38
N CYS A 42 -12.28 16.09 8.20
CA CYS A 42 -11.29 16.29 7.13
C CYS A 42 -10.99 15.06 6.28
N ILE A 43 -11.13 13.85 6.81
CA ILE A 43 -10.93 12.59 6.10
C ILE A 43 -12.25 11.81 6.08
N ARG A 44 -12.68 11.41 4.89
CA ARG A 44 -13.87 10.56 4.70
C ARG A 44 -13.52 9.35 3.86
N LYS A 45 -13.87 8.16 4.35
CA LYS A 45 -13.60 6.86 3.72
C LYS A 45 -12.12 6.71 3.31
N GLY A 46 -11.21 7.17 4.16
CA GLY A 46 -9.76 7.17 3.99
C GLY A 46 -9.23 8.22 3.00
N VAL A 47 -10.07 9.12 2.48
CA VAL A 47 -9.69 10.13 1.50
C VAL A 47 -9.78 11.53 2.13
N VAL A 48 -8.80 12.38 1.81
CA VAL A 48 -8.83 13.81 2.15
C VAL A 48 -10.04 14.47 1.49
N TYR A 49 -10.99 14.91 2.31
CA TYR A 49 -12.19 15.63 1.89
C TYR A 49 -12.08 17.14 2.12
N ASN A 50 -11.41 17.55 3.21
CA ASN A 50 -11.15 18.97 3.52
C ASN A 50 -9.65 19.20 3.66
N HIS A 51 -9.08 19.91 2.68
CA HIS A 51 -7.63 20.20 2.60
C HIS A 51 -7.14 20.99 3.81
N ASP A 52 -7.71 22.18 4.06
CA ASP A 52 -7.24 23.10 5.09
C ASP A 52 -7.31 22.49 6.50
N ARG A 53 -8.38 21.75 6.78
CA ARG A 53 -8.52 21.03 8.06
C ARG A 53 -7.50 19.90 8.18
N THR A 54 -7.20 19.19 7.09
CA THR A 54 -6.17 18.13 7.10
C THR A 54 -4.79 18.73 7.37
N VAL A 55 -4.45 19.84 6.71
CA VAL A 55 -3.21 20.61 6.96
C VAL A 55 -3.13 21.02 8.44
N GLN A 56 -4.21 21.57 9.00
CA GLN A 56 -4.27 21.96 10.41
C GLN A 56 -4.01 20.76 11.35
N CYS A 57 -4.68 19.62 11.13
CA CYS A 57 -4.49 18.43 11.95
C CYS A 57 -3.05 17.89 11.85
N LEU A 58 -2.47 17.87 10.64
CA LEU A 58 -1.09 17.43 10.42
C LEU A 58 -0.09 18.32 11.15
N THR A 59 -0.22 19.64 11.03
CA THR A 59 0.62 20.61 11.76
C THR A 59 0.50 20.42 13.28
N ASN A 60 -0.71 20.21 13.80
CA ASN A 60 -0.93 19.95 15.22
C ASN A 60 -0.22 18.68 15.70
N ILE A 61 -0.31 17.59 14.93
CA ILE A 61 0.36 16.31 15.25
C ILE A 61 1.87 16.49 15.28
N VAL A 62 2.44 17.11 14.24
CA VAL A 62 3.89 17.37 14.18
C VAL A 62 4.33 18.23 15.36
N ASN A 63 3.64 19.32 15.66
CA ASN A 63 3.97 20.18 16.80
C ASN A 63 3.93 19.43 18.15
N LYS A 64 2.90 18.58 18.37
CA LYS A 64 2.79 17.75 19.58
C LYS A 64 3.95 16.76 19.71
N LEU A 65 4.33 16.12 18.60
CA LEU A 65 5.46 15.18 18.55
C LEU A 65 6.79 15.91 18.78
N GLU A 66 7.05 17.01 18.08
CA GLU A 66 8.25 17.82 18.24
C GLU A 66 8.44 18.29 19.68
N HIS A 67 7.37 18.80 20.31
CA HIS A 67 7.40 19.22 21.71
C HIS A 67 7.76 18.06 22.66
N SER A 68 7.17 16.88 22.43
CA SER A 68 7.43 15.68 23.24
C SER A 68 8.86 15.16 23.07
N LEU A 69 9.40 15.23 21.86
CA LEU A 69 10.76 14.80 21.50
C LEU A 69 11.83 15.86 21.80
N LYS A 70 11.40 17.11 22.06
CA LYS A 70 12.26 18.30 22.17
C LYS A 70 13.19 18.45 20.95
N SER A 71 12.72 18.10 19.77
CA SER A 71 13.50 18.09 18.53
C SER A 71 12.60 18.40 17.35
N LYS A 72 13.13 19.07 16.33
CA LYS A 72 12.44 19.23 15.05
C LYS A 72 12.30 17.90 14.32
N ILE A 73 11.28 17.77 13.49
CA ILE A 73 11.07 16.61 12.63
C ILE A 73 11.55 16.96 11.21
N ALA A 74 12.52 16.22 10.70
CA ALA A 74 13.10 16.43 9.36
C ALA A 74 12.32 15.73 8.24
N GLY A 75 11.54 14.70 8.59
CA GLY A 75 10.69 14.00 7.65
C GLY A 75 9.82 12.95 8.35
N VAL A 76 8.81 12.46 7.65
CA VAL A 76 7.86 11.48 8.19
C VAL A 76 7.61 10.35 7.21
N TYR A 77 7.36 9.17 7.73
CA TYR A 77 6.74 8.08 7.00
C TYR A 77 5.23 8.25 7.06
N VAL A 78 4.57 8.06 5.92
CA VAL A 78 3.11 8.20 5.83
C VAL A 78 2.51 6.88 5.39
N CYS A 79 1.41 6.48 6.01
CA CYS A 79 0.54 5.48 5.43
C CYS A 79 -0.86 6.05 5.27
N GLY A 80 -1.46 5.69 4.15
CA GLY A 80 -2.80 6.06 3.79
C GLY A 80 -3.46 4.90 3.06
N GLY A 81 -4.77 4.91 3.10
CA GLY A 81 -5.59 3.98 2.36
C GLY A 81 -6.83 4.70 1.86
N GLY A 82 -7.92 3.96 1.76
CA GLY A 82 -9.22 4.53 1.54
C GLY A 82 -9.87 4.11 0.24
N GLN A 83 -11.05 4.68 0.05
CA GLN A 83 -11.96 4.30 -1.01
C GLN A 83 -11.26 4.38 -2.38
N SER A 84 -11.62 3.43 -3.25
CA SER A 84 -11.10 3.26 -4.61
C SER A 84 -9.77 2.53 -4.76
N ILE A 85 -9.11 2.15 -3.65
CA ILE A 85 -8.04 1.16 -3.73
C ILE A 85 -8.67 -0.19 -4.09
N ARG A 86 -8.20 -0.78 -5.19
CA ARG A 86 -8.58 -2.13 -5.63
C ARG A 86 -7.48 -2.76 -6.46
N SER A 87 -7.39 -4.08 -6.44
CA SER A 87 -6.57 -4.81 -7.41
C SER A 87 -7.31 -5.10 -8.70
N VAL A 88 -6.58 -5.06 -9.81
CA VAL A 88 -7.00 -5.56 -11.13
C VAL A 88 -5.91 -6.49 -11.64
N LYS A 89 -6.31 -7.70 -12.06
CA LYS A 89 -5.40 -8.63 -12.73
C LYS A 89 -5.10 -8.15 -14.14
N ASN A 90 -3.85 -8.26 -14.55
CA ASN A 90 -3.44 -7.97 -15.91
C ASN A 90 -2.44 -9.00 -16.39
N VAL A 91 -2.49 -9.31 -17.68
CA VAL A 91 -1.65 -10.34 -18.29
C VAL A 91 -0.96 -9.71 -19.50
N ILE A 92 0.37 -9.80 -19.54
CA ILE A 92 1.16 -9.36 -20.68
C ILE A 92 1.82 -10.59 -21.29
N VAL A 93 1.75 -10.71 -22.62
CA VAL A 93 2.32 -11.84 -23.36
C VAL A 93 3.42 -11.33 -24.29
N LYS A 94 4.51 -12.08 -24.36
CA LYS A 94 5.61 -11.87 -25.30
C LYS A 94 5.95 -13.18 -26.00
N ASP A 95 5.91 -13.13 -27.32
CA ASP A 95 6.36 -14.23 -28.18
C ASP A 95 7.87 -14.14 -28.40
N LEU A 96 8.54 -15.28 -28.26
CA LEU A 96 9.98 -15.41 -28.42
C LEU A 96 10.31 -16.32 -29.60
N GLU A 97 11.51 -16.15 -30.15
CA GLU A 97 12.03 -17.01 -31.20
C GLU A 97 12.20 -18.46 -30.72
N GLU A 98 12.17 -19.41 -31.66
CA GLU A 98 12.35 -20.81 -31.33
C GLU A 98 13.75 -21.07 -30.73
N GLY A 99 13.79 -21.65 -29.53
CA GLY A 99 15.05 -21.86 -28.82
C GLY A 99 15.45 -20.71 -27.88
N ALA A 100 14.69 -19.63 -27.83
CA ALA A 100 15.00 -18.49 -26.98
C ALA A 100 14.92 -18.87 -25.50
N ILE A 101 15.92 -18.40 -24.75
CA ILE A 101 15.99 -18.51 -23.29
C ILE A 101 15.47 -17.20 -22.71
N VAL A 102 14.55 -17.29 -21.74
CA VAL A 102 14.05 -16.13 -21.00
C VAL A 102 15.20 -15.49 -20.24
N ARG A 103 15.37 -14.19 -20.46
CA ARG A 103 16.39 -13.36 -19.81
C ARG A 103 15.72 -12.34 -18.88
N GLN A 104 16.47 -11.80 -17.94
CA GLN A 104 15.95 -10.82 -16.97
C GLN A 104 15.40 -9.55 -17.65
N ASP A 105 16.04 -9.05 -18.71
CA ASP A 105 15.56 -7.91 -19.49
C ASP A 105 14.16 -8.16 -20.07
N MET A 106 13.87 -9.38 -20.52
CA MET A 106 12.53 -9.74 -21.02
C MET A 106 11.47 -9.73 -19.92
N ILE A 107 11.84 -10.12 -18.70
CA ILE A 107 10.96 -10.11 -17.53
C ILE A 107 10.65 -8.67 -17.13
N ASP A 108 11.69 -7.82 -17.10
CA ASP A 108 11.58 -6.41 -16.78
C ASP A 108 10.72 -5.69 -17.83
N GLU A 109 10.87 -6.00 -19.12
CA GLU A 109 10.01 -5.49 -20.20
C GLU A 109 8.53 -5.83 -20.00
N LEU A 110 8.19 -7.04 -19.55
CA LEU A 110 6.80 -7.41 -19.26
C LEU A 110 6.23 -6.59 -18.10
N MET A 111 7.02 -6.37 -17.05
CA MET A 111 6.62 -5.54 -15.91
C MET A 111 6.47 -4.07 -16.33
N ASP A 112 7.37 -3.54 -17.15
CA ASP A 112 7.30 -2.18 -17.67
C ASP A 112 6.07 -1.99 -18.57
N ALA A 113 5.78 -2.93 -19.46
CA ALA A 113 4.58 -2.92 -20.28
C ALA A 113 3.31 -2.94 -19.41
N ASN A 114 3.29 -3.75 -18.35
CA ASN A 114 2.19 -3.79 -17.39
C ASN A 114 2.02 -2.46 -16.63
N ARG A 115 3.13 -1.84 -16.19
CA ARG A 115 3.13 -0.55 -15.48
C ARG A 115 2.70 0.63 -16.36
N SER A 116 2.88 0.50 -17.67
CA SER A 116 2.45 1.50 -18.66
C SER A 116 0.98 1.35 -19.09
N MET A 117 0.23 0.41 -18.52
CA MET A 117 -1.21 0.26 -18.80
C MET A 117 -2.00 1.48 -18.30
N ASP A 118 -2.85 2.04 -19.17
CA ASP A 118 -3.72 3.15 -18.81
C ASP A 118 -5.03 2.66 -18.18
N TYR A 119 -5.42 3.32 -17.09
CA TYR A 119 -6.69 3.11 -16.41
C TYR A 119 -7.37 4.48 -16.23
N PRO A 120 -8.52 4.75 -16.86
CA PRO A 120 -9.17 6.05 -16.76
C PRO A 120 -9.41 6.48 -15.31
N GLU A 121 -9.01 7.71 -14.96
CA GLU A 121 -9.10 8.31 -13.61
C GLU A 121 -8.32 7.57 -12.49
N GLN A 122 -7.65 6.46 -12.80
CA GLN A 122 -6.92 5.63 -11.86
C GLN A 122 -5.44 5.55 -12.25
N GLU A 123 -4.62 5.14 -11.29
CA GLU A 123 -3.20 4.95 -11.51
C GLU A 123 -2.75 3.68 -10.80
N ILE A 124 -1.77 2.99 -11.40
CA ILE A 124 -1.10 1.86 -10.76
C ILE A 124 -0.18 2.43 -9.69
N ILE A 125 -0.51 2.15 -8.44
CA ILE A 125 0.30 2.55 -7.28
C ILE A 125 1.34 1.49 -6.94
N ASP A 126 1.00 0.22 -7.16
CA ASP A 126 1.93 -0.88 -7.05
C ASP A 126 1.51 -2.02 -8.00
N ALA A 127 2.46 -2.85 -8.38
CA ALA A 127 2.25 -3.99 -9.27
C ALA A 127 2.93 -5.22 -8.66
N ILE A 128 2.15 -6.29 -8.48
CA ILE A 128 2.60 -7.52 -7.82
C ILE A 128 2.64 -8.62 -8.85
N THR A 129 3.83 -9.14 -9.10
CA THR A 129 4.03 -10.34 -9.90
C THR A 129 3.34 -11.53 -9.25
N GLN A 130 2.52 -12.23 -10.03
CA GLN A 130 1.86 -13.46 -9.62
C GLN A 130 2.75 -14.64 -10.03
N GLU A 131 2.45 -15.25 -11.16
CA GLU A 131 3.25 -16.30 -11.78
C GLU A 131 3.55 -15.94 -13.23
N TYR A 132 4.73 -16.32 -13.71
CA TYR A 132 4.98 -16.34 -15.14
C TYR A 132 4.51 -17.67 -15.70
N LYS A 133 3.93 -17.64 -16.89
CA LYS A 133 3.58 -18.84 -17.63
C LYS A 133 4.54 -18.97 -18.80
N VAL A 134 5.35 -20.00 -18.73
CA VAL A 134 6.40 -20.36 -19.68
C VAL A 134 5.82 -21.50 -20.52
N ASP A 135 5.36 -21.17 -21.72
CA ASP A 135 4.47 -22.00 -22.54
C ASP A 135 3.20 -22.44 -21.77
N ASN A 136 3.18 -23.66 -21.23
CA ASN A 136 2.06 -24.22 -20.47
C ASN A 136 2.38 -24.47 -18.99
N GLN A 137 3.55 -24.04 -18.49
CA GLN A 137 3.99 -24.25 -17.12
C GLN A 137 4.06 -22.95 -16.35
N LEU A 138 3.52 -22.93 -15.12
CA LEU A 138 3.64 -21.78 -14.22
C LEU A 138 4.95 -21.84 -13.45
N GLN A 139 5.65 -20.71 -13.40
CA GLN A 139 6.94 -20.52 -12.75
C GLN A 139 6.96 -19.18 -12.00
N LEU A 140 7.57 -19.14 -10.82
CA LEU A 140 7.78 -17.87 -10.11
C LEU A 140 8.99 -17.11 -10.64
N ASP A 141 10.01 -17.85 -11.07
CA ASP A 141 11.23 -17.33 -11.67
C ASP A 141 11.44 -18.01 -13.03
N PRO A 142 11.11 -17.33 -14.14
CA PRO A 142 11.22 -17.92 -15.48
C PRO A 142 12.62 -17.74 -16.08
N ALA A 143 13.54 -17.02 -15.42
CA ALA A 143 14.86 -16.73 -15.98
C ALA A 143 15.65 -18.01 -16.25
N GLY A 144 16.26 -18.11 -17.43
CA GLY A 144 17.03 -19.27 -17.85
C GLY A 144 16.21 -20.42 -18.42
N ILE A 145 14.87 -20.32 -18.46
CA ILE A 145 14.01 -21.34 -19.05
C ILE A 145 13.79 -21.03 -20.54
N GLN A 146 13.81 -22.06 -21.39
CA GLN A 146 13.51 -21.93 -22.81
C GLN A 146 12.00 -21.98 -23.05
N CYS A 147 11.45 -21.02 -23.82
CA CYS A 147 10.04 -21.04 -24.22
C CYS A 147 9.78 -20.26 -25.50
N LYS A 148 8.62 -20.52 -26.12
CA LYS A 148 8.11 -19.74 -27.25
C LYS A 148 7.15 -18.64 -26.79
N HIS A 149 6.36 -18.92 -25.75
CA HIS A 149 5.41 -17.97 -25.19
C HIS A 149 5.75 -17.69 -23.74
N LEU A 150 6.08 -16.43 -23.45
CA LEU A 150 6.27 -15.94 -22.09
C LEU A 150 5.10 -15.03 -21.72
N GLU A 151 4.34 -15.43 -20.71
CA GLU A 151 3.20 -14.68 -20.18
C GLU A 151 3.50 -14.24 -18.75
N GLY A 152 3.46 -12.94 -18.48
CA GLY A 152 3.56 -12.36 -17.15
C GLY A 152 2.17 -12.09 -16.58
N ASN A 153 1.83 -12.75 -15.47
CA ASN A 153 0.60 -12.46 -14.73
C ASN A 153 0.90 -11.47 -13.60
N PHE A 154 0.18 -10.36 -13.59
CA PHE A 154 0.36 -9.27 -12.64
C PHE A 154 -0.94 -8.94 -11.91
N LEU A 155 -0.81 -8.45 -10.69
CA LEU A 155 -1.88 -7.85 -9.91
C LEU A 155 -1.56 -6.36 -9.71
N ASN A 156 -2.26 -5.50 -10.44
CA ASN A 156 -2.10 -4.06 -10.35
C ASN A 156 -2.97 -3.50 -9.25
N ILE A 157 -2.37 -2.80 -8.29
CA ILE A 157 -3.09 -2.06 -7.26
C ILE A 157 -3.38 -0.67 -7.81
N LEU A 158 -4.65 -0.41 -8.07
CA LEU A 158 -5.13 0.85 -8.62
C LEU A 158 -5.63 1.76 -7.51
N TRP A 159 -5.39 3.06 -7.66
CA TRP A 159 -5.97 4.10 -6.83
C TRP A 159 -6.38 5.31 -7.69
N ARG A 160 -7.32 6.14 -7.22
CA ARG A 160 -7.73 7.34 -7.95
C ARG A 160 -6.67 8.43 -7.83
N LYS A 161 -6.24 8.97 -8.96
CA LYS A 161 -5.22 10.03 -9.06
C LYS A 161 -5.49 11.19 -8.09
N LYS A 162 -6.74 11.69 -8.07
CA LYS A 162 -7.17 12.80 -7.22
C LYS A 162 -6.88 12.58 -5.72
N PHE A 163 -7.05 11.37 -5.22
CA PHE A 163 -6.93 11.09 -3.78
C PHE A 163 -5.47 11.08 -3.34
N TYR A 164 -4.65 10.44 -4.16
CA TYR A 164 -3.21 10.43 -3.99
C TYR A 164 -2.61 11.85 -4.07
N TYR A 165 -2.99 12.67 -5.06
CA TYR A 165 -2.50 14.04 -5.17
C TYR A 165 -2.96 14.93 -4.00
N ALA A 166 -4.22 14.82 -3.59
CA ALA A 166 -4.73 15.60 -2.45
C ALA A 166 -3.98 15.30 -1.15
N CYS A 167 -3.60 14.04 -0.92
CA CYS A 167 -2.79 13.63 0.22
C CYS A 167 -1.41 14.32 0.20
N ASN A 168 -0.66 14.18 -0.90
CA ASN A 168 0.67 14.79 -1.03
C ASN A 168 0.62 16.32 -0.88
N GLU A 169 -0.39 16.96 -1.46
CA GLU A 169 -0.55 18.41 -1.37
C GLU A 169 -0.80 18.88 0.07
N CYS A 170 -1.49 18.09 0.91
CA CYS A 170 -1.68 18.40 2.32
C CYS A 170 -0.35 18.41 3.08
N PHE A 171 0.50 17.41 2.88
CA PHE A 171 1.82 17.36 3.53
C PHE A 171 2.72 18.50 3.06
N LYS A 172 2.72 18.78 1.75
CA LYS A 172 3.46 19.92 1.17
C LYS A 172 2.98 21.25 1.75
N SER A 173 1.68 21.47 1.81
CA SER A 173 1.06 22.68 2.39
C SER A 173 1.35 22.82 3.90
N ALA A 174 1.49 21.71 4.61
CA ALA A 174 1.88 21.69 6.02
C ALA A 174 3.39 21.89 6.26
N GLY A 175 4.20 21.95 5.20
CA GLY A 175 5.66 22.03 5.31
C GLY A 175 6.31 20.75 5.85
N ILE A 176 5.64 19.60 5.69
CA ILE A 176 6.09 18.30 6.20
C ILE A 176 6.71 17.51 5.05
N ASN A 177 7.99 17.19 5.18
CA ASN A 177 8.68 16.35 4.22
C ASN A 177 8.28 14.87 4.39
N ILE A 178 7.85 14.23 3.30
CA ILE A 178 7.53 12.79 3.30
C ILE A 178 8.80 12.03 2.92
N VAL A 179 9.29 11.21 3.84
CA VAL A 179 10.39 10.28 3.55
C VAL A 179 9.90 9.20 2.61
N GLU A 180 8.82 8.53 2.97
CA GLU A 180 8.23 7.48 2.13
C GLU A 180 6.74 7.34 2.44
N MET A 181 5.93 7.07 1.41
CA MET A 181 4.51 6.80 1.56
C MET A 181 4.21 5.32 1.28
N TYR A 182 3.41 4.69 2.12
CA TYR A 182 3.04 3.29 2.00
C TYR A 182 1.53 3.07 1.90
N LEU A 183 1.15 2.02 1.17
CA LEU A 183 -0.21 1.48 1.19
C LEU A 183 -0.47 0.82 2.55
N ALA A 184 -1.36 1.42 3.34
CA ALA A 184 -1.74 0.93 4.67
C ALA A 184 -2.05 -0.59 4.72
N PRO A 185 -2.78 -1.19 3.75
CA PRO A 185 -3.13 -2.61 3.83
C PRO A 185 -1.93 -3.56 3.68
N LEU A 186 -0.87 -3.14 2.96
CA LEU A 186 0.34 -3.94 2.80
C LEU A 186 1.24 -3.84 4.03
N VAL A 187 1.34 -2.64 4.61
CA VAL A 187 2.02 -2.41 5.89
C VAL A 187 1.38 -3.26 6.99
N LEU A 188 0.06 -3.17 7.11
CA LEU A 188 -0.70 -3.90 8.11
C LEU A 188 -0.53 -5.41 7.96
N ALA A 189 -0.59 -5.93 6.73
CA ALA A 189 -0.42 -7.35 6.46
C ALA A 189 0.96 -7.88 6.88
N ASP A 190 2.03 -7.10 6.70
CA ASP A 190 3.36 -7.50 7.12
C ASP A 190 3.53 -7.54 8.64
N SER A 191 2.84 -6.65 9.35
CA SER A 191 2.97 -6.55 10.80
C SER A 191 2.08 -7.53 11.57
N VAL A 192 0.95 -7.96 11.02
CA VAL A 192 -0.03 -8.80 11.76
C VAL A 192 -0.16 -10.23 11.27
N LEU A 193 0.20 -10.51 10.01
CA LEU A 193 0.15 -11.86 9.47
C LEU A 193 1.48 -12.57 9.71
N THR A 194 1.38 -13.87 9.99
CA THR A 194 2.55 -14.75 9.99
C THR A 194 2.84 -15.26 8.60
N GLU A 195 4.10 -15.60 8.34
CA GLU A 195 4.50 -16.27 7.09
C GLU A 195 3.74 -17.58 6.85
N SER A 196 3.39 -18.29 7.92
CA SER A 196 2.61 -19.51 7.78
C SER A 196 1.19 -19.25 7.26
N GLU A 197 0.55 -18.17 7.70
CA GLU A 197 -0.78 -17.76 7.24
C GLU A 197 -0.75 -17.29 5.78
N LYS A 198 0.20 -16.42 5.43
CA LYS A 198 0.37 -15.97 4.04
C LYS A 198 0.68 -17.13 3.08
N ARG A 199 1.48 -18.11 3.52
CA ARG A 199 1.86 -19.27 2.70
C ARG A 199 0.69 -20.23 2.50
N SER A 200 -0.01 -20.55 3.59
CA SER A 200 -1.11 -21.52 3.60
C SER A 200 -2.42 -20.97 3.03
N GLY A 201 -2.53 -19.65 2.91
CA GLY A 201 -3.66 -18.94 2.35
C GLY A 201 -4.52 -18.29 3.43
N CYS A 202 -4.65 -16.97 3.42
CA CYS A 202 -5.47 -16.25 4.39
C CYS A 202 -6.12 -15.00 3.82
N MET A 203 -7.18 -14.55 4.48
CA MET A 203 -7.82 -13.27 4.24
C MET A 203 -7.62 -12.37 5.45
N LEU A 204 -6.92 -11.25 5.26
CA LEU A 204 -6.82 -10.18 6.23
C LEU A 204 -7.99 -9.22 6.03
N VAL A 205 -8.71 -8.91 7.10
CA VAL A 205 -9.83 -7.98 7.12
C VAL A 205 -9.57 -6.91 8.16
N ASP A 206 -9.35 -5.68 7.69
CA ASP A 206 -9.20 -4.49 8.54
C ASP A 206 -10.53 -3.77 8.66
N LEU A 207 -11.17 -3.88 9.82
CA LEU A 207 -12.46 -3.27 10.14
C LEU A 207 -12.23 -1.87 10.73
N GLY A 208 -12.11 -0.88 9.86
CA GLY A 208 -11.94 0.52 10.22
C GLY A 208 -13.25 1.25 10.54
N ALA A 209 -13.16 2.56 10.75
CA ALA A 209 -14.32 3.41 11.06
C ALA A 209 -15.23 3.60 9.83
N GLU A 210 -14.72 4.05 8.69
CA GLU A 210 -15.54 4.30 7.50
C GLU A 210 -15.29 3.32 6.34
N THR A 211 -14.28 2.47 6.48
CA THR A 211 -13.88 1.51 5.45
C THR A 211 -13.52 0.18 6.07
N THR A 212 -13.75 -0.88 5.31
CA THR A 212 -13.27 -2.23 5.59
C THR A 212 -12.35 -2.65 4.46
N THR A 213 -11.11 -2.99 4.78
CA THR A 213 -10.14 -3.42 3.77
C THR A 213 -9.99 -4.94 3.80
N VAL A 214 -9.98 -5.54 2.62
CA VAL A 214 -9.77 -6.98 2.43
C VAL A 214 -8.50 -7.20 1.63
N SER A 215 -7.59 -8.02 2.16
CA SER A 215 -6.39 -8.48 1.46
C SER A 215 -6.31 -10.00 1.51
N VAL A 216 -6.19 -10.66 0.36
CA VAL A 216 -6.11 -12.13 0.25
C VAL A 216 -4.68 -12.51 -0.12
N TYR A 217 -4.07 -13.39 0.67
CA TYR A 217 -2.74 -13.93 0.41
C TYR A 217 -2.81 -15.43 0.17
N TYR A 218 -1.97 -15.94 -0.73
CA TYR A 218 -1.77 -17.37 -0.93
C TYR A 218 -0.38 -17.63 -1.52
N LYS A 219 0.34 -18.61 -0.96
CA LYS A 219 1.76 -18.88 -1.28
C LYS A 219 2.66 -17.64 -1.11
N ASN A 220 2.42 -16.84 -0.06
CA ASN A 220 3.15 -15.59 0.22
C ASN A 220 2.98 -14.47 -0.83
N ILE A 221 2.05 -14.61 -1.76
CA ILE A 221 1.76 -13.60 -2.78
C ILE A 221 0.41 -12.95 -2.46
N LEU A 222 0.34 -11.61 -2.54
CA LEU A 222 -0.95 -10.90 -2.50
C LEU A 222 -1.73 -11.22 -3.77
N ARG A 223 -2.93 -11.77 -3.58
CA ARG A 223 -3.81 -12.26 -4.65
C ARG A 223 -4.98 -11.34 -4.94
N HIS A 224 -5.43 -10.59 -3.94
CA HIS A 224 -6.51 -9.63 -4.08
C HIS A 224 -6.43 -8.57 -2.99
N ILE A 225 -6.77 -7.33 -3.33
CA ILE A 225 -6.98 -6.24 -2.38
C ILE A 225 -8.19 -5.42 -2.80
N ALA A 226 -9.05 -5.09 -1.85
CA ALA A 226 -10.18 -4.21 -2.08
C ALA A 226 -10.53 -3.42 -0.81
N VAL A 227 -10.86 -2.15 -0.97
CA VAL A 227 -11.40 -1.32 0.10
C VAL A 227 -12.90 -1.13 -0.10
N ILE A 228 -13.68 -1.64 0.85
CA ILE A 228 -15.13 -1.51 0.91
C ILE A 228 -15.45 -0.23 1.68
N PRO A 229 -16.28 0.69 1.14
CA PRO A 229 -16.62 1.96 1.78
C PRO A 229 -17.71 1.81 2.85
N LEU A 230 -17.58 0.77 3.69
CA LEU A 230 -18.42 0.44 4.84
C LEU A 230 -17.50 0.12 6.03
N GLY A 231 -17.75 0.69 7.19
CA GLY A 231 -17.00 0.43 8.42
C GLY A 231 -17.87 0.55 9.67
N SER A 232 -17.25 0.51 10.85
CA SER A 232 -17.98 0.51 12.13
C SER A 232 -18.74 1.81 12.42
N ASN A 233 -18.44 2.91 11.73
CA ASN A 233 -19.19 4.18 11.81
C ASN A 233 -20.54 4.09 11.08
N ASN A 234 -20.72 3.16 10.14
CA ASN A 234 -22.04 2.90 9.57
C ASN A 234 -23.01 2.37 10.64
N ILE A 235 -22.51 1.57 11.59
CA ILE A 235 -23.29 1.06 12.73
C ILE A 235 -23.73 2.24 13.61
N THR A 236 -22.80 3.16 13.90
CA THR A 236 -23.09 4.40 14.65
C THR A 236 -24.18 5.22 13.97
N LYS A 237 -24.09 5.41 12.66
CA LYS A 237 -25.10 6.15 11.88
C LYS A 237 -26.47 5.46 11.86
N ASP A 238 -26.50 4.13 11.82
CA ASP A 238 -27.76 3.41 11.90
C ASP A 238 -28.38 3.50 13.30
N ILE A 239 -27.59 3.47 14.37
CA ILE A 239 -28.08 3.74 15.74
C ILE A 239 -28.59 5.18 15.85
N ALA A 240 -27.86 6.16 15.31
CA ALA A 240 -28.25 7.57 15.31
C ALA A 240 -29.60 7.82 14.58
N SER A 241 -29.96 6.96 13.62
CA SER A 241 -31.27 7.01 12.93
C SER A 241 -32.47 6.84 13.88
N LEU A 242 -32.24 6.36 15.11
CA LEU A 242 -33.22 6.33 16.21
C LEU A 242 -33.44 7.70 16.86
N GLN A 243 -33.07 8.80 16.18
CA GLN A 243 -33.08 10.16 16.71
C GLN A 243 -32.18 10.29 17.95
N ILE A 244 -31.01 9.67 17.89
CA ILE A 244 -29.96 9.75 18.91
C ILE A 244 -28.81 10.55 18.31
N ASP A 245 -28.21 11.43 19.11
CA ASP A 245 -27.01 12.17 18.68
C ASP A 245 -25.89 11.19 18.28
N GLU A 246 -25.07 11.54 17.29
CA GLU A 246 -24.01 10.65 16.78
C GLU A 246 -22.97 10.30 17.85
N GLU A 247 -22.64 11.25 18.73
CA GLU A 247 -21.73 11.01 19.86
C GLU A 247 -22.32 9.99 20.83
N ARG A 248 -23.60 10.17 21.19
CA ARG A 248 -24.30 9.23 22.07
C ARG A 248 -24.52 7.86 21.41
N ALA A 249 -24.76 7.83 20.11
CA ALA A 249 -24.86 6.58 19.35
C ALA A 249 -23.55 5.80 19.37
N GLU A 250 -22.40 6.48 19.29
CA GLU A 250 -21.08 5.86 19.42
C GLU A 250 -20.87 5.27 20.82
N GLU A 251 -21.21 6.03 21.87
CA GLU A 251 -21.15 5.54 23.26
C GLU A 251 -21.99 4.27 23.43
N MET A 252 -23.24 4.28 22.93
CA MET A 252 -24.11 3.12 23.00
C MET A 252 -23.56 1.93 22.20
N LYS A 253 -22.93 2.17 21.04
CA LYS A 253 -22.25 1.13 20.26
C LYS A 253 -21.09 0.51 21.05
N LEU A 254 -20.28 1.32 21.73
CA LEU A 254 -19.16 0.84 22.52
C LEU A 254 -19.61 0.09 23.78
N GLU A 255 -20.69 0.55 24.43
CA GLU A 255 -21.21 -0.04 25.67
C GLU A 255 -22.04 -1.32 25.41
N TYR A 256 -22.95 -1.27 24.43
CA TYR A 256 -23.96 -2.31 24.21
C TYR A 256 -23.77 -3.08 22.91
N GLY A 257 -22.92 -2.64 21.99
CA GLY A 257 -22.71 -3.28 20.69
C GLY A 257 -22.33 -4.75 20.80
N CYS A 258 -22.95 -5.58 19.96
CA CYS A 258 -22.64 -6.99 19.79
C CYS A 258 -22.80 -7.34 18.31
N ALA A 259 -21.79 -7.96 17.73
CA ALA A 259 -21.75 -8.33 16.31
C ALA A 259 -22.64 -9.55 16.02
N TYR A 260 -22.90 -10.37 17.03
CA TYR A 260 -23.77 -11.53 16.95
C TYR A 260 -24.31 -11.91 18.32
N THR A 261 -25.62 -12.13 18.41
CA THR A 261 -26.36 -12.50 19.61
C THR A 261 -27.22 -13.70 19.28
N ASN A 262 -27.13 -14.75 20.09
CA ASN A 262 -28.05 -15.87 19.93
C ASN A 262 -29.47 -15.40 20.28
N ASN A 263 -30.45 -15.69 19.43
CA ASN A 263 -31.83 -15.27 19.64
C ASN A 263 -32.43 -15.78 20.98
N ALA A 264 -31.91 -16.89 21.53
CA ALA A 264 -32.30 -17.40 22.84
C ALA A 264 -31.84 -16.52 24.02
N ASP A 265 -30.78 -15.73 23.84
CA ASP A 265 -30.18 -14.88 24.87
C ASP A 265 -30.76 -13.46 24.87
N ILE A 266 -31.64 -13.13 23.91
CA ILE A 266 -32.25 -11.81 23.77
C ILE A 266 -33.37 -11.64 24.81
N ASP A 267 -33.16 -10.74 25.76
CA ASP A 267 -34.22 -10.25 26.64
C ASP A 267 -35.07 -9.19 25.91
N ASN A 268 -36.26 -9.59 25.47
CA ASN A 268 -37.20 -8.70 24.77
C ASN A 268 -37.80 -7.60 25.67
N THR A 269 -37.61 -7.69 26.99
CA THR A 269 -38.11 -6.69 27.95
C THR A 269 -37.04 -5.66 28.35
N LEU A 270 -35.77 -5.92 28.00
CA LEU A 270 -34.67 -5.03 28.32
C LEU A 270 -34.76 -3.74 27.50
N GLU A 271 -34.64 -2.62 28.18
CA GLU A 271 -34.59 -1.29 27.58
C GLU A 271 -33.25 -0.63 27.86
N LEU A 272 -32.64 -0.02 26.84
CA LEU A 272 -31.36 0.69 26.93
C LEU A 272 -31.62 2.19 27.09
N ALA A 273 -30.90 2.82 28.02
CA ALA A 273 -31.02 4.24 28.27
C ALA A 273 -30.28 5.07 27.22
N VAL A 274 -30.99 6.01 26.59
CA VAL A 274 -30.40 6.95 25.62
C VAL A 274 -29.70 8.11 26.33
N GLY A 275 -30.05 8.41 27.57
CA GLY A 275 -29.39 9.45 28.40
C GLY A 275 -30.21 10.75 28.56
N ASP A 276 -31.19 11.00 27.69
CA ASP A 276 -32.12 12.14 27.76
C ASP A 276 -33.48 11.77 28.36
N GLY A 277 -33.54 10.67 29.10
CA GLY A 277 -34.76 10.09 29.67
C GLY A 277 -35.54 9.19 28.69
N ARG A 278 -35.18 9.18 27.40
CA ARG A 278 -35.70 8.17 26.46
C ARG A 278 -34.99 6.83 26.65
N LYS A 279 -35.70 5.79 26.23
CA LYS A 279 -35.18 4.43 26.17
C LYS A 279 -35.49 3.79 24.82
N ILE A 280 -34.69 2.80 24.46
CA ILE A 280 -34.92 1.97 23.27
C ILE A 280 -34.95 0.50 23.66
N GLU A 281 -35.77 -0.28 22.98
CA GLU A 281 -35.81 -1.73 23.15
C GLU A 281 -34.45 -2.33 22.77
N SER A 282 -33.89 -3.18 23.66
CA SER A 282 -32.60 -3.83 23.42
C SER A 282 -32.61 -4.70 22.16
N ARG A 283 -33.72 -5.41 21.89
CA ARG A 283 -33.90 -6.19 20.65
C ARG A 283 -33.70 -5.32 19.40
N ARG A 284 -34.33 -4.14 19.35
CA ARG A 284 -34.22 -3.24 18.19
C ARG A 284 -32.78 -2.74 18.00
N PHE A 285 -32.08 -2.44 19.10
CA PHE A 285 -30.67 -2.05 19.05
C PHE A 285 -29.80 -3.19 18.50
N ILE A 286 -30.00 -4.42 18.99
CA ILE A 286 -29.30 -5.62 18.51
C ILE A 286 -29.53 -5.82 17.01
N GLU A 287 -30.79 -5.79 16.56
CA GLU A 287 -31.15 -5.98 15.15
C GLU A 287 -30.46 -4.96 14.23
N ILE A 288 -30.35 -3.70 14.65
CA ILE A 288 -29.66 -2.65 13.88
C ILE A 288 -28.16 -2.94 13.78
N VAL A 289 -27.52 -3.25 14.90
CA VAL A 289 -26.07 -3.51 14.94
C VAL A 289 -25.72 -4.75 14.12
N GLU A 290 -26.45 -5.84 14.32
CA GLU A 290 -26.21 -7.11 13.62
C GLU A 290 -26.50 -7.01 12.13
N SER A 291 -27.57 -6.33 11.71
CA SER A 291 -27.88 -6.16 10.29
C SER A 291 -26.75 -5.43 9.55
N ARG A 292 -26.21 -4.37 10.15
CA ARG A 292 -25.08 -3.64 9.54
C ARG A 292 -23.80 -4.47 9.55
N MET A 293 -23.56 -5.21 10.62
CA MET A 293 -22.40 -6.10 10.71
C MET A 293 -22.49 -7.22 9.66
N GLU A 294 -23.65 -7.85 9.51
CA GLU A 294 -23.93 -8.84 8.47
C GLU A 294 -23.65 -8.28 7.07
N GLU A 295 -24.13 -7.07 6.77
CA GLU A 295 -23.86 -6.42 5.48
C GLU A 295 -22.35 -6.25 5.24
N ILE A 296 -21.61 -5.78 6.24
CA ILE A 296 -20.15 -5.63 6.15
C ILE A 296 -19.50 -6.99 5.88
N ILE A 297 -19.83 -8.02 6.67
CA ILE A 297 -19.22 -9.35 6.55
C ILE A 297 -19.53 -9.99 5.20
N ARG A 298 -20.77 -9.87 4.70
CA ARG A 298 -21.14 -10.39 3.37
C ARG A 298 -20.39 -9.68 2.26
N ASN A 299 -20.22 -8.36 2.35
CA ASN A 299 -19.42 -7.60 1.38
C ASN A 299 -17.94 -7.98 1.45
N VAL A 300 -17.41 -8.28 2.64
CA VAL A 300 -16.05 -8.81 2.83
C VAL A 300 -15.90 -10.16 2.15
N TRP A 301 -16.81 -11.10 2.41
CA TRP A 301 -16.76 -12.44 1.82
C TRP A 301 -16.90 -12.40 0.29
N TYR A 302 -17.72 -11.49 -0.24
CA TYR A 302 -17.86 -11.27 -1.68
C TYR A 302 -16.53 -10.86 -2.36
N GLN A 303 -15.57 -10.30 -1.61
CA GLN A 303 -14.25 -10.00 -2.15
C GLN A 303 -13.34 -11.22 -2.29
N MET A 304 -13.73 -12.40 -1.80
CA MET A 304 -12.93 -13.63 -1.96
C MET A 304 -12.90 -14.04 -3.44
N PRO A 305 -11.72 -14.10 -4.09
CA PRO A 305 -11.64 -14.67 -5.43
C PRO A 305 -11.98 -16.16 -5.38
N ASN A 306 -12.90 -16.60 -6.26
CA ASN A 306 -13.38 -17.98 -6.30
C ASN A 306 -12.24 -19.01 -6.34
N GLU A 307 -11.17 -18.72 -7.08
CA GLU A 307 -9.99 -19.58 -7.26
C GLU A 307 -9.18 -19.86 -5.99
N PHE A 308 -9.39 -19.08 -4.92
CA PHE A 308 -8.72 -19.24 -3.63
C PHE A 308 -9.67 -19.55 -2.46
N SER A 309 -10.99 -19.56 -2.69
CA SER A 309 -12.00 -19.73 -1.64
C SER A 309 -11.82 -21.04 -0.84
N ASP A 310 -11.33 -22.10 -1.49
CA ASP A 310 -11.05 -23.42 -0.93
C ASP A 310 -9.59 -23.59 -0.43
N LYS A 311 -8.75 -22.56 -0.57
CA LYS A 311 -7.30 -22.59 -0.26
C LYS A 311 -6.92 -21.75 0.94
N MET A 312 -7.87 -21.41 1.81
CA MET A 312 -7.67 -20.50 2.96
C MET A 312 -7.36 -21.24 4.26
N LEU A 313 -6.32 -22.08 4.29
CA LEU A 313 -5.95 -22.85 5.49
C LEU A 313 -5.46 -21.96 6.65
N GLY A 314 -4.94 -20.77 6.34
CA GLY A 314 -4.58 -19.73 7.29
C GLY A 314 -5.80 -19.04 7.90
N GLY A 315 -6.96 -19.08 7.24
CA GLY A 315 -8.23 -18.57 7.73
C GLY A 315 -8.45 -17.07 7.50
N ILE A 316 -9.36 -16.49 8.28
CA ILE A 316 -9.64 -15.05 8.31
C ILE A 316 -8.93 -14.42 9.52
N ILE A 317 -8.16 -13.35 9.28
CA ILE A 317 -7.52 -12.56 10.33
C ILE A 317 -8.22 -11.20 10.37
N LEU A 318 -8.85 -10.88 11.49
CA LEU A 318 -9.53 -9.61 11.74
C LEU A 318 -8.58 -8.64 12.44
N THR A 319 -8.64 -7.36 12.11
CA THR A 319 -7.92 -6.29 12.81
C THR A 319 -8.72 -4.98 12.71
N GLY A 320 -8.18 -3.90 13.27
CA GLY A 320 -8.80 -2.58 13.26
C GLY A 320 -9.81 -2.39 14.39
N GLY A 321 -10.25 -1.15 14.60
CA GLY A 321 -11.11 -0.79 15.74
C GLY A 321 -12.45 -1.53 15.79
N GLY A 322 -13.04 -1.81 14.62
CA GLY A 322 -14.31 -2.54 14.49
C GLY A 322 -14.21 -4.01 14.90
N SER A 323 -13.00 -4.60 14.87
CA SER A 323 -12.76 -5.97 15.33
C SER A 323 -12.86 -6.14 16.85
N ASN A 324 -13.05 -5.06 17.62
CA ASN A 324 -13.28 -5.13 19.07
C ASN A 324 -14.75 -5.33 19.44
N MET A 325 -15.67 -5.32 18.46
CA MET A 325 -17.08 -5.56 18.74
C MET A 325 -17.25 -6.96 19.35
N ARG A 326 -18.08 -7.06 20.40
CA ARG A 326 -18.35 -8.34 21.07
C ARG A 326 -18.88 -9.35 20.07
N ASN A 327 -18.46 -10.60 20.20
CA ASN A 327 -18.85 -11.72 19.34
C ASN A 327 -18.55 -11.54 17.84
N ILE A 328 -17.52 -10.76 17.48
CA ILE A 328 -17.16 -10.56 16.07
C ILE A 328 -16.75 -11.86 15.37
N VAL A 329 -16.08 -12.77 16.09
CA VAL A 329 -15.60 -14.04 15.52
C VAL A 329 -16.79 -14.94 15.18
N GLU A 330 -17.77 -15.01 16.08
CA GLU A 330 -19.03 -15.72 15.92
C GLU A 330 -19.86 -15.16 14.75
N ALA A 331 -19.89 -13.84 14.60
CA ALA A 331 -20.53 -13.19 13.46
C ALA A 331 -19.89 -13.66 12.13
N PHE A 332 -18.56 -13.65 12.05
CA PHE A 332 -17.88 -14.15 10.84
C PHE A 332 -18.06 -15.65 10.62
N HIS A 333 -18.09 -16.48 11.66
CA HIS A 333 -18.42 -17.91 11.50
C HIS A 333 -19.84 -18.13 10.97
N THR A 334 -20.78 -17.25 11.33
CA THR A 334 -22.17 -17.36 10.89
C THR A 334 -22.33 -17.03 9.40
N PHE A 335 -21.58 -16.06 8.90
CA PHE A 335 -21.77 -15.52 7.55
C PHE A 335 -20.68 -15.91 6.55
N THR A 336 -19.65 -16.66 6.97
CA THR A 336 -18.57 -17.13 6.09
C THR A 336 -18.33 -18.63 6.28
N PRO A 337 -17.87 -19.36 5.24
CA PRO A 337 -17.59 -20.80 5.36
C PRO A 337 -16.24 -21.12 6.02
N ILE A 338 -15.51 -20.11 6.52
CA ILE A 338 -14.16 -20.29 7.06
C ILE A 338 -14.22 -20.59 8.56
N GLU A 339 -13.70 -21.75 8.95
CA GLU A 339 -13.69 -22.20 10.35
C GLU A 339 -12.56 -21.59 11.18
N LYS A 340 -11.44 -21.21 10.55
CA LYS A 340 -10.31 -20.63 11.27
C LYS A 340 -10.39 -19.11 11.21
N ILE A 341 -10.72 -18.49 12.34
CA ILE A 341 -10.83 -17.04 12.46
C ILE A 341 -10.10 -16.58 13.71
N ARG A 342 -9.29 -15.53 13.60
CA ARG A 342 -8.65 -14.89 14.75
C ARG A 342 -8.68 -13.36 14.64
N VAL A 343 -8.53 -12.70 15.78
CA VAL A 343 -8.36 -11.24 15.85
C VAL A 343 -6.90 -10.91 16.14
N ALA A 344 -6.25 -10.17 15.25
CA ALA A 344 -4.93 -9.61 15.43
C ALA A 344 -5.02 -8.30 16.24
N LYS A 345 -4.90 -8.44 17.56
CA LYS A 345 -4.99 -7.33 18.52
C LYS A 345 -3.75 -6.44 18.58
N PHE A 346 -2.61 -6.95 18.14
CA PHE A 346 -1.33 -6.25 18.16
C PHE A 346 -0.42 -6.72 17.02
N VAL A 347 0.62 -5.96 16.72
CA VAL A 347 1.66 -6.35 15.76
C VAL A 347 2.53 -7.50 16.30
N ASN A 348 3.17 -8.25 15.39
CA ASN A 348 4.04 -9.36 15.74
C ASN A 348 5.42 -8.90 16.29
N GLY A 349 5.83 -7.67 15.99
CA GLY A 349 7.09 -7.10 16.46
C GLY A 349 7.10 -6.76 17.94
N VAL A 350 8.30 -6.63 18.52
CA VAL A 350 8.48 -6.28 19.93
C VAL A 350 8.44 -4.76 20.09
N ILE A 351 7.33 -4.24 20.61
CA ILE A 351 7.12 -2.82 20.87
C ILE A 351 7.19 -2.54 22.38
N ASN A 352 8.11 -1.68 22.79
CA ASN A 352 8.25 -1.20 24.17
C ASN A 352 7.55 0.16 24.30
N ALA A 353 6.39 0.20 24.97
CA ALA A 353 5.60 1.41 25.15
C ALA A 353 4.98 1.49 26.55
N ASN A 354 4.78 2.72 27.04
CA ASN A 354 4.08 3.00 28.30
C ASN A 354 2.74 3.73 28.07
N GLN A 355 2.47 4.14 26.83
CA GLN A 355 1.31 4.92 26.43
C GLN A 355 0.07 4.01 26.38
N PRO A 356 -1.03 4.35 27.09
CA PRO A 356 -2.26 3.54 27.11
C PRO A 356 -2.83 3.23 25.73
N GLU A 357 -2.67 4.15 24.78
CA GLU A 357 -3.13 4.01 23.41
C GLU A 357 -2.45 2.85 22.68
N ILE A 358 -1.20 2.55 23.03
CA ILE A 358 -0.43 1.45 22.45
C ILE A 358 -0.66 0.16 23.23
N THR A 359 -0.64 0.22 24.57
CA THR A 359 -0.74 -0.95 25.44
C THR A 359 -2.16 -1.53 25.54
N ALA A 360 -3.17 -0.86 24.97
CA ALA A 360 -4.55 -1.36 24.90
C ALA A 360 -4.69 -2.67 24.10
N HIS A 361 -3.81 -2.91 23.12
CA HIS A 361 -3.81 -4.11 22.26
C HIS A 361 -5.22 -4.41 21.69
N ASP A 362 -5.77 -3.45 20.96
CA ASP A 362 -7.12 -3.51 20.38
C ASP A 362 -7.11 -3.37 18.85
N GLY A 363 -5.95 -3.51 18.22
CA GLY A 363 -5.78 -3.42 16.78
C GLY A 363 -5.92 -2.02 16.18
N ARG A 364 -6.29 -0.98 16.94
CA ARG A 364 -6.47 0.40 16.43
C ARG A 364 -5.17 1.08 16.01
N MET A 365 -4.03 0.56 16.49
CA MET A 365 -2.70 1.13 16.25
C MET A 365 -1.82 0.23 15.38
N ASN A 366 -2.32 -0.91 14.90
CA ASN A 366 -1.51 -1.89 14.18
C ASN A 366 -0.90 -1.32 12.90
N THR A 367 -1.65 -0.51 12.16
CA THR A 367 -1.18 0.08 10.89
C THR A 367 -0.04 1.08 11.13
N VAL A 368 -0.23 2.06 12.03
CA VAL A 368 0.84 3.03 12.36
C VAL A 368 2.06 2.38 13.00
N LEU A 369 1.88 1.34 13.83
CA LEU A 369 2.99 0.57 14.40
C LEU A 369 3.74 -0.21 13.31
N GLY A 370 3.03 -0.81 12.37
CA GLY A 370 3.66 -1.47 11.23
C GLY A 370 4.41 -0.50 10.31
N LEU A 371 3.91 0.73 10.17
CA LEU A 371 4.60 1.77 9.42
C LEU A 371 5.93 2.13 10.11
N LEU A 372 5.93 2.20 11.43
CA LEU A 372 7.11 2.44 12.24
C LEU A 372 8.13 1.29 12.11
N GLU A 373 7.67 0.04 12.03
CA GLU A 373 8.51 -1.13 11.73
C GLU A 373 9.17 -1.04 10.35
N ARG A 374 8.52 -0.41 9.36
CA ARG A 374 9.10 -0.22 8.02
C ARG A 374 10.06 0.96 7.90
N GLY A 375 9.95 1.98 8.73
CA GLY A 375 10.80 3.16 8.66
C GLY A 375 12.26 2.83 8.97
N ASN A 376 13.20 3.24 8.12
CA ASN A 376 14.62 2.90 8.27
C ASN A 376 15.54 4.12 8.32
N GLU A 377 15.01 5.30 7.99
CA GLU A 377 15.75 6.57 8.02
C GLU A 377 15.48 7.34 9.31
N ASN A 378 16.50 8.08 9.76
CA ASN A 378 16.36 8.96 10.91
C ASN A 378 15.54 10.20 10.54
N CYS A 379 14.43 10.40 11.24
CA CYS A 379 13.53 11.54 11.07
C CYS A 379 13.90 12.73 11.98
N ALA A 380 14.94 12.62 12.80
CA ALA A 380 15.34 13.68 13.72
C ALA A 380 15.95 14.88 12.99
N GLY A 381 15.38 16.05 13.24
CA GLY A 381 15.89 17.35 12.81
C GLY A 381 16.77 18.02 13.87
N LYS A 382 17.00 19.32 13.70
CA LYS A 382 17.76 20.13 14.65
C LYS A 382 17.06 20.12 16.02
N ASP A 383 17.83 20.10 17.10
CA ASP A 383 17.28 20.32 18.43
C ASP A 383 16.68 21.73 18.53
N PHE A 384 15.62 21.89 19.34
CA PHE A 384 15.15 23.23 19.69
C PHE A 384 16.28 23.94 20.44
N ASN A 385 16.80 25.00 19.83
CA ASN A 385 17.85 25.81 20.43
C ASN A 385 17.18 26.94 21.22
N ASP A 386 17.37 27.01 22.54
CA ASP A 386 16.82 28.07 23.41
C ASP A 386 17.47 29.46 23.19
N SER A 387 18.24 29.63 22.12
CA SER A 387 18.87 30.92 21.77
C SER A 387 17.93 31.76 20.91
N LEU A 388 17.29 32.75 21.54
CA LEU A 388 16.49 33.82 20.92
C LEU A 388 17.22 34.66 19.84
N PHE A 389 18.50 34.38 19.56
CA PHE A 389 19.36 35.18 18.68
C PHE A 389 20.14 34.34 17.65
N ALA A 390 19.73 33.10 17.38
CA ALA A 390 20.29 32.39 16.23
C ALA A 390 19.72 32.97 14.92
N PRO A 391 20.55 33.22 13.89
CA PRO A 391 20.02 33.69 12.61
C PRO A 391 19.04 32.66 12.04
N GLU A 392 17.89 33.14 11.56
CA GLU A 392 16.94 32.36 10.78
C GLU A 392 17.61 32.01 9.43
N ASP A 393 18.30 30.88 9.37
CA ASP A 393 18.67 30.29 8.09
C ASP A 393 17.42 29.63 7.47
N GLU A 394 16.81 30.34 6.53
CA GLU A 394 15.92 29.74 5.54
C GLU A 394 16.70 28.72 4.72
N GLY A 395 16.37 27.43 4.86
CA GLY A 395 16.90 26.39 3.98
C GLY A 395 17.05 25.04 4.66
N TYR A 396 16.04 24.19 4.50
CA TYR A 396 16.20 22.74 4.66
C TYR A 396 17.18 22.27 3.59
N THR A 397 18.46 22.10 3.93
CA THR A 397 19.41 21.36 3.10
C THR A 397 19.44 19.92 3.58
N THR A 398 18.56 19.10 3.01
CA THR A 398 18.72 17.65 3.05
C THR A 398 19.86 17.28 2.10
N THR A 399 20.86 16.58 2.60
CA THR A 399 21.71 15.75 1.75
C THR A 399 20.81 14.67 1.15
N GLU A 400 20.32 14.90 -0.07
CA GLU A 400 19.64 13.88 -0.87
C GLU A 400 20.60 12.70 -1.06
N LYS A 401 20.45 11.66 -0.23
CA LYS A 401 20.96 10.35 -0.61
C LYS A 401 20.05 9.83 -1.73
N PRO A 402 20.61 9.27 -2.81
CA PRO A 402 19.79 8.63 -3.83
C PRO A 402 18.97 7.52 -3.18
N LYS A 403 17.64 7.66 -3.21
CA LYS A 403 16.73 6.59 -2.77
C LYS A 403 16.97 5.34 -3.63
N GLU A 404 16.89 4.16 -3.01
CA GLU A 404 16.96 2.90 -3.75
C GLU A 404 15.83 2.80 -4.79
N PRO A 405 16.06 2.17 -5.96
CA PRO A 405 15.04 2.01 -6.98
C PRO A 405 13.81 1.26 -6.45
N HIS A 406 12.61 1.71 -6.86
CA HIS A 406 11.33 1.13 -6.45
C HIS A 406 11.30 -0.38 -6.72
N GLN A 407 11.14 -1.17 -5.66
CA GLN A 407 10.95 -2.62 -5.77
C GLN A 407 9.44 -2.93 -5.84
N PRO A 408 8.94 -3.58 -6.92
CA PRO A 408 7.54 -3.94 -7.07
C PRO A 408 7.04 -4.78 -5.89
N GLY A 409 5.80 -4.54 -5.47
CA GLY A 409 5.13 -5.33 -4.43
C GLY A 409 5.49 -4.99 -2.99
N LYS A 410 6.33 -3.97 -2.76
CA LYS A 410 6.59 -3.44 -1.42
C LYS A 410 5.52 -2.46 -0.93
N GLY A 411 4.53 -2.09 -1.74
CA GLY A 411 3.49 -1.13 -1.36
C GLY A 411 4.00 0.29 -1.16
N ILE A 412 5.18 0.62 -1.71
CA ILE A 412 5.73 1.96 -1.72
C ILE A 412 5.01 2.79 -2.78
N ILE A 413 4.42 3.90 -2.35
CA ILE A 413 3.71 4.85 -3.20
C ILE A 413 4.72 5.93 -3.59
N GLN A 414 5.19 5.88 -4.83
CA GLN A 414 6.07 6.93 -5.38
C GLN A 414 5.36 8.29 -5.31
N THR A 415 6.09 9.36 -5.05
CA THR A 415 5.57 10.74 -5.06
C THR A 415 5.38 11.28 -6.49
N PRO A 416 4.60 12.37 -6.70
CA PRO A 416 4.36 12.88 -8.06
C PRO A 416 5.64 13.32 -8.75
N GLU A 417 6.57 13.87 -7.96
CA GLU A 417 7.87 14.36 -8.39
C GLU A 417 8.79 13.19 -8.75
N GLU A 418 8.81 12.11 -7.94
CA GLU A 418 9.55 10.88 -8.26
C GLU A 418 9.04 10.21 -9.54
N LYS A 419 7.73 10.20 -9.76
CA LYS A 419 7.13 9.64 -10.99
C LYS A 419 7.50 10.45 -12.22
N ALA A 420 7.40 11.78 -12.14
CA ALA A 420 7.79 12.66 -13.25
C ALA A 420 9.28 12.49 -13.59
N ALA A 421 10.14 12.40 -12.58
CA ALA A 421 11.57 12.16 -12.76
C ALA A 421 11.85 10.77 -13.36
N ALA A 422 11.12 9.73 -12.94
CA ALA A 422 11.25 8.38 -13.49
C ALA A 422 10.79 8.31 -14.96
N GLU A 423 9.69 8.99 -15.31
CA GLU A 423 9.19 9.07 -16.68
C GLU A 423 10.16 9.85 -17.60
N GLU A 424 10.71 10.97 -17.12
CA GLU A 424 11.72 11.72 -17.85
C GLU A 424 13.02 10.91 -18.03
N ALA A 425 13.46 10.20 -17.00
CA ALA A 425 14.64 9.32 -17.07
C ALA A 425 14.41 8.15 -18.04
N LYS A 426 13.21 7.57 -18.05
CA LYS A 426 12.83 6.51 -19.00
C LYS A 426 12.86 7.04 -20.44
N ARG A 427 12.26 8.19 -20.68
CA ARG A 427 12.26 8.83 -22.00
C ARG A 427 13.68 9.15 -22.49
N LYS A 428 14.55 9.66 -21.60
CA LYS A 428 15.98 9.89 -21.95
C LYS A 428 16.71 8.60 -22.29
N LYS A 429 16.46 7.50 -21.56
CA LYS A 429 17.04 6.19 -21.87
C LYS A 429 16.55 5.64 -23.20
N GLU A 430 15.25 5.75 -23.49
CA GLU A 430 14.67 5.34 -24.78
C GLU A 430 15.27 6.13 -25.94
N GLU A 431 15.39 7.46 -25.78
CA GLU A 431 16.06 8.33 -26.77
C GLU A 431 17.54 7.93 -26.96
N GLU A 432 18.26 7.59 -25.89
CA GLU A 432 19.67 7.17 -25.95
C GLU A 432 19.85 5.78 -26.61
N GLU A 433 18.97 4.83 -26.30
CA GLU A 433 18.95 3.51 -26.94
C GLU A 433 18.61 3.60 -28.43
N GLU A 434 17.64 4.44 -28.81
CA GLU A 434 17.30 4.67 -30.21
C GLU A 434 18.47 5.28 -30.98
N LEU A 435 19.15 6.26 -30.37
CA LEU A 435 20.35 6.88 -30.96
C LEU A 435 21.48 5.86 -31.13
N LYS A 436 21.66 4.94 -30.16
CA LYS A 436 22.64 3.86 -30.23
C LYS A 436 22.32 2.88 -31.36
N ARG A 437 21.06 2.46 -31.49
CA ARG A 437 20.59 1.60 -32.60
C ARG A 437 20.81 2.26 -33.96
N GLN A 438 20.56 3.56 -34.08
CA GLN A 438 20.80 4.31 -35.31
C GLN A 438 22.30 4.35 -35.67
N ARG A 439 23.18 4.56 -34.68
CA ARG A 439 24.64 4.54 -34.88
C ARG A 439 25.14 3.16 -35.31
N GLU A 440 24.67 2.09 -34.65
CA GLU A 440 25.03 0.71 -35.01
C GLU A 440 24.56 0.36 -36.44
N ALA A 441 23.33 0.74 -36.81
CA ALA A 441 22.82 0.55 -38.16
C ALA A 441 23.58 1.38 -39.21
N GLU A 442 24.04 2.59 -38.87
CA GLU A 442 24.88 3.40 -39.76
C GLU A 442 26.27 2.79 -39.94
N GLU A 443 26.87 2.26 -38.87
CA GLU A 443 28.14 1.54 -38.92
C GLU A 443 28.05 0.25 -39.73
N GLU A 444 26.98 -0.53 -39.57
CA GLU A 444 26.73 -1.71 -40.40
C GLU A 444 26.57 -1.33 -41.88
N ARG A 445 25.78 -0.30 -42.19
CA ARG A 445 25.66 0.24 -43.57
C ARG A 445 27.00 0.73 -44.12
N LYS A 446 27.88 1.31 -43.30
CA LYS A 446 29.24 1.69 -43.71
C LYS A 446 30.09 0.46 -44.00
N LYS A 447 30.08 -0.56 -43.13
CA LYS A 447 30.80 -1.83 -43.35
C LYS A 447 30.30 -2.57 -44.60
N GLU A 448 29.00 -2.59 -44.86
CA GLU A 448 28.43 -3.15 -46.09
C GLU A 448 28.87 -2.39 -47.33
N ARG A 449 28.89 -1.04 -47.27
CA ARG A 449 29.39 -0.20 -48.37
C ARG A 449 30.88 -0.42 -48.64
N GLU A 450 31.70 -0.53 -47.59
CA GLU A 450 33.14 -0.80 -47.71
C GLU A 450 33.40 -2.20 -48.29
N ASN A 451 32.68 -3.23 -47.82
CA ASN A 451 32.78 -4.59 -48.37
C ASN A 451 32.33 -4.66 -49.84
N SER A 452 31.25 -3.98 -50.20
CA SER A 452 30.75 -3.89 -51.59
C SER A 452 31.74 -3.15 -52.50
N PHE A 453 32.34 -2.06 -52.01
CA PHE A 453 33.37 -1.30 -52.74
C PHE A 453 34.64 -2.12 -52.95
N TRP A 454 35.10 -2.85 -51.93
CA TRP A 454 36.24 -3.77 -52.04
C TRP A 454 35.97 -4.92 -53.01
N HIS A 455 34.80 -5.55 -52.96
CA HIS A 455 34.41 -6.60 -53.91
C HIS A 455 34.35 -6.08 -55.35
N ARG A 456 33.77 -4.90 -55.59
CA ARG A 456 33.74 -4.27 -56.92
C ARG A 456 35.12 -3.91 -57.45
N ASN A 457 36.00 -3.37 -56.60
CA ASN A 457 37.35 -2.99 -57.03
C ASN A 457 38.24 -4.21 -57.26
N LYS A 458 38.11 -5.27 -56.44
CA LYS A 458 38.83 -6.53 -56.65
C LYS A 458 38.39 -7.22 -57.94
N ALA A 459 37.09 -7.17 -58.28
CA ALA A 459 36.58 -7.67 -59.56
C ALA A 459 37.10 -6.86 -60.77
N LYS A 460 37.15 -5.53 -60.66
CA LYS A 460 37.74 -4.66 -61.70
C LYS A 460 39.25 -4.89 -61.87
N LEU A 461 40.00 -5.06 -60.79
CA LEU A 461 41.44 -5.33 -60.85
C LEU A 461 41.74 -6.68 -61.49
N LYS A 462 40.93 -7.71 -61.18
CA LYS A 462 41.05 -9.05 -61.79
C LYS A 462 40.74 -9.02 -63.29
N ASN A 463 39.71 -8.29 -63.70
CA ASN A 463 39.36 -8.12 -65.12
C ASN A 463 40.41 -7.30 -65.89
N PHE A 464 41.02 -6.30 -65.26
CA PHE A 464 42.09 -5.50 -65.87
C PHE A 464 43.38 -6.32 -66.05
N PHE A 465 43.78 -7.11 -65.05
CA PHE A 465 44.93 -8.01 -65.19
C PHE A 465 44.68 -9.17 -66.15
N SER A 466 43.45 -9.70 -66.26
CA SER A 466 43.14 -10.73 -67.26
C SER A 466 43.16 -10.18 -68.68
N GLN A 467 42.79 -8.90 -68.90
CA GLN A 467 42.89 -8.25 -70.21
C GLN A 467 44.33 -7.96 -70.61
N ILE A 468 45.22 -7.62 -69.67
CA ILE A 468 46.64 -7.39 -69.98
C ILE A 468 47.40 -8.71 -70.28
N ILE A 469 46.94 -9.84 -69.73
CA ILE A 469 47.57 -11.16 -69.97
C ILE A 469 47.06 -11.81 -71.28
N THR A 470 46.06 -11.24 -71.95
CA THR A 470 45.48 -11.80 -73.19
C THR A 470 45.83 -11.03 -74.47
N GLU A 471 46.72 -10.04 -74.42
CA GLU A 471 47.18 -9.27 -75.59
C GLU A 471 48.61 -9.62 -76.08
N GLU A 472 49.21 -10.75 -75.66
CA GLU A 472 50.57 -11.16 -76.06
C GLU A 472 50.69 -12.57 -76.70
N GLU A 473 49.61 -13.11 -77.26
CA GLU A 473 49.65 -14.22 -78.26
C GLU A 473 49.09 -13.75 -79.59
#